data_AF-A0A9E1V506-F1
#
_entry.id   AF-A0A9E1V506-F1
#
_cell.length_a   1.000
_cell.length_b   1.000
_cell.length_c   1.000
_cell.angle_alpha   90.00
_cell.angle_beta   90.00
_cell.angle_gamma   90.00
#
_symmetry.space_group_name_H-M   'P 1'
#
loop_
_entity.id
_entity.type
_entity.pdbx_description
1 polymer ?
#
loop_
_entity_poly.entity_id
_entity_poly.type
_entity_poly.pdbx_seq_one_letter_code
_entity_poly.pdbx_strand_id
1 'polypeptide(L)'
;MRRAKLLGVKTVGYQHSVVGRQMLNYGPGSNPDGADSLPDHILTAGPATLDRLAGMGVPRQRMRVGGALRFTAPSRATYDPKGPVFVALPFDGDVAHQMIAACRRAGARAFLVRDHPMSPYPFDDTESIKQTDKPLGEQDGLAGVLFTATTVGQEAALAGLPTWRFRPEDRIAMNILPDGLDVPAVSALTLQEALDNPVKPGIVAPETMFASVVMDLWQELLTAHD
;
A
#
# COMPACT_ATOMS: atom_id res chain seq x y z
N MET A 1 17.23 7.40 -16.14
CA MET A 1 18.12 6.24 -16.37
C MET A 1 18.98 6.39 -17.62
N ARG A 2 18.42 6.56 -18.83
CA ARG A 2 19.18 6.72 -20.09
C ARG A 2 20.37 7.69 -20.00
N ARG A 3 20.13 8.91 -19.50
CA ARG A 3 21.19 9.93 -19.39
C ARG A 3 22.31 9.54 -18.41
N ALA A 4 21.98 8.87 -17.31
CA ALA A 4 22.98 8.38 -16.36
C ALA A 4 23.89 7.32 -17.01
N LYS A 5 23.29 6.38 -17.75
CA LYS A 5 24.05 5.37 -18.52
C LYS A 5 24.96 6.00 -19.57
N LEU A 6 24.48 7.00 -20.31
CA LEU A 6 25.30 7.75 -21.28
C LEU A 6 26.50 8.47 -20.64
N LEU A 7 26.42 8.78 -19.35
CA LEU A 7 27.48 9.45 -18.59
C LEU A 7 28.33 8.45 -17.77
N GLY A 8 28.11 7.15 -17.91
CA GLY A 8 28.78 6.13 -17.10
C GLY A 8 28.42 6.17 -15.61
N VAL A 9 27.32 6.84 -15.24
CA VAL A 9 26.87 6.95 -13.85
C VAL A 9 26.06 5.71 -13.47
N LYS A 10 26.54 4.99 -12.44
CA LYS A 10 25.85 3.85 -11.84
C LYS A 10 24.55 4.30 -11.16
N THR A 11 23.48 3.53 -11.34
CA THR A 11 22.14 3.87 -10.87
C THR A 11 21.57 2.82 -9.92
N VAL A 12 21.00 3.30 -8.82
CA VAL A 12 20.31 2.47 -7.81
C VAL A 12 18.88 2.96 -7.69
N GLY A 13 17.91 2.11 -8.01
CA GLY A 13 16.49 2.36 -7.79
C GLY A 13 16.02 1.75 -6.47
N TYR A 14 15.18 2.45 -5.73
CA TYR A 14 14.56 1.92 -4.51
C TYR A 14 13.05 1.72 -4.69
N GLN A 15 12.63 0.46 -4.79
CA GLN A 15 11.22 0.11 -4.86
C GLN A 15 10.63 -0.01 -3.46
N HIS A 16 9.99 1.08 -3.05
CA HIS A 16 9.36 1.23 -1.73
C HIS A 16 7.84 1.35 -1.79
N SER A 17 7.27 1.46 -2.99
CA SER A 17 5.83 1.41 -3.22
C SER A 17 5.37 -0.05 -3.28
N VAL A 18 4.08 -0.25 -3.00
CA VAL A 18 3.37 -1.52 -3.22
C VAL A 18 3.50 -1.97 -4.67
N VAL A 19 3.83 -3.24 -4.87
CA VAL A 19 3.79 -3.89 -6.19
C VAL A 19 2.84 -5.06 -6.07
N GLY A 20 1.56 -4.81 -6.34
CA GLY A 20 0.52 -5.81 -6.19
C GLY A 20 0.21 -6.60 -7.44
N ARG A 21 -0.82 -7.42 -7.33
CA ARG A 21 -1.32 -8.30 -8.40
C ARG A 21 -1.75 -7.56 -9.66
N GLN A 22 -2.32 -6.35 -9.53
CA GLN A 22 -2.91 -5.62 -10.65
C GLN A 22 -2.14 -4.36 -11.05
N MET A 23 -0.83 -4.33 -10.77
CA MET A 23 0.07 -3.31 -11.30
C MET A 23 0.44 -3.64 -12.75
N LEU A 24 -0.36 -3.15 -13.71
CA LEU A 24 -0.33 -3.61 -15.11
C LEU A 24 0.90 -3.19 -15.91
N ASN A 25 1.57 -2.10 -15.54
CA ASN A 25 2.65 -1.48 -16.33
C ASN A 25 4.00 -1.43 -15.62
N TYR A 26 4.22 -2.29 -14.62
CA TYR A 26 5.45 -2.27 -13.79
C TYR A 26 6.60 -3.11 -14.38
N GLY A 27 6.31 -3.97 -15.35
CA GLY A 27 7.32 -4.80 -16.01
C GLY A 27 8.10 -4.04 -17.09
N PRO A 28 9.35 -4.43 -17.40
CA PRO A 28 10.13 -3.80 -18.46
C PRO A 28 9.47 -3.92 -19.84
N GLY A 29 8.62 -4.92 -20.08
CA GLY A 29 7.89 -5.04 -21.34
C GLY A 29 6.93 -3.88 -21.65
N SER A 30 6.58 -3.08 -20.63
CA SER A 30 5.79 -1.85 -20.80
C SER A 30 6.65 -0.62 -21.12
N ASN A 31 7.98 -0.75 -21.08
CA ASN A 31 8.90 0.34 -21.39
C ASN A 31 9.31 0.29 -22.87
N PRO A 32 9.41 1.44 -23.57
CA PRO A 32 9.88 1.49 -24.94
C PRO A 32 11.29 0.87 -25.17
N ASP A 33 12.17 0.93 -24.15
CA ASP A 33 13.52 0.33 -24.21
C ASP A 33 13.64 -0.96 -23.39
N GLY A 34 12.52 -1.57 -23.01
CA GLY A 34 12.55 -2.81 -22.26
C GLY A 34 13.30 -2.70 -20.92
N ALA A 35 14.26 -3.58 -20.74
CA ALA A 35 15.11 -3.61 -19.55
C ALA A 35 16.19 -2.51 -19.53
N ASP A 36 16.46 -1.84 -20.66
CA ASP A 36 17.53 -0.84 -20.73
C ASP A 36 17.15 0.48 -20.05
N SER A 37 15.86 0.72 -19.84
CA SER A 37 15.37 1.84 -19.03
C SER A 37 15.45 1.60 -17.53
N LEU A 38 15.73 0.38 -17.07
CA LEU A 38 15.84 0.05 -15.65
C LEU A 38 17.17 0.52 -15.05
N PRO A 39 17.19 0.78 -13.72
CA PRO A 39 18.42 0.97 -12.95
C PRO A 39 19.37 -0.23 -13.04
N ASP A 40 20.65 0.00 -12.71
CA ASP A 40 21.67 -1.06 -12.66
C ASP A 40 21.43 -1.98 -11.45
N HIS A 41 21.03 -1.39 -10.32
CA HIS A 41 20.55 -2.11 -9.15
C HIS A 41 19.17 -1.60 -8.73
N ILE A 42 18.31 -2.51 -8.29
CA ILE A 42 16.98 -2.25 -7.77
C ILE A 42 16.93 -2.87 -6.37
N LEU A 43 16.84 -2.03 -5.36
CA LEU A 43 16.63 -2.43 -3.98
C LEU A 43 15.14 -2.52 -3.72
N THR A 44 14.69 -3.68 -3.27
CA THR A 44 13.29 -3.95 -2.91
C THR A 44 13.11 -3.88 -1.40
N ALA A 45 11.93 -3.43 -0.97
CA ALA A 45 11.57 -3.35 0.45
C ALA A 45 11.49 -4.72 1.15
N GLY A 46 11.33 -5.80 0.40
CA GLY A 46 11.22 -7.15 0.92
C GLY A 46 11.05 -8.21 -0.19
N PRO A 47 11.03 -9.49 0.20
CA PRO A 47 11.02 -10.61 -0.75
C PRO A 47 9.76 -10.65 -1.63
N ALA A 48 8.57 -10.34 -1.10
CA ALA A 48 7.35 -10.31 -1.91
C ALA A 48 7.44 -9.34 -3.10
N THR A 49 7.98 -8.14 -2.90
CA THR A 49 8.18 -7.17 -3.98
C THR A 49 9.19 -7.67 -5.00
N LEU A 50 10.28 -8.30 -4.55
CA LEU A 50 11.29 -8.89 -5.44
C LEU A 50 10.69 -9.96 -6.33
N ASP A 51 9.96 -10.92 -5.74
CA ASP A 51 9.36 -12.01 -6.50
C ASP A 51 8.28 -11.52 -7.45
N ARG A 52 7.50 -10.50 -7.05
CA ARG A 52 6.51 -9.90 -7.93
C ARG A 52 7.14 -9.22 -9.15
N LEU A 53 8.19 -8.42 -8.94
CA LEU A 53 8.92 -7.77 -10.03
C LEU A 53 9.60 -8.80 -10.96
N ALA A 54 10.15 -9.88 -10.38
CA ALA A 54 10.71 -10.98 -11.15
C ALA A 54 9.64 -11.65 -12.03
N GLY A 55 8.45 -11.91 -11.47
CA GLY A 55 7.29 -12.43 -12.21
C GLY A 55 6.79 -11.50 -13.32
N MET A 56 7.06 -10.18 -13.21
CA MET A 56 6.79 -9.18 -14.24
C MET A 56 7.93 -9.03 -15.26
N GLY A 57 8.98 -9.85 -15.18
CA GLY A 57 10.10 -9.86 -16.13
C GLY A 57 11.25 -8.91 -15.77
N VAL A 58 11.28 -8.33 -14.56
CA VAL A 58 12.46 -7.59 -14.10
C VAL A 58 13.62 -8.57 -13.87
N PRO A 59 14.82 -8.34 -14.43
CA PRO A 59 15.92 -9.29 -14.30
C PRO A 59 16.40 -9.45 -12.85
N ARG A 60 16.36 -10.68 -12.31
CA ARG A 60 16.74 -10.97 -10.91
C ARG A 60 18.15 -10.51 -10.55
N GLN A 61 19.10 -10.60 -11.47
CA GLN A 61 20.48 -10.15 -11.25
C GLN A 61 20.62 -8.64 -10.99
N ARG A 62 19.60 -7.84 -11.34
CA ARG A 62 19.55 -6.41 -11.03
C ARG A 62 18.83 -6.13 -9.71
N MET A 63 18.25 -7.12 -9.05
CA MET A 63 17.44 -6.93 -7.85
C MET A 63 18.12 -7.50 -6.60
N ARG A 64 18.04 -6.77 -5.49
CA ARG A 64 18.42 -7.25 -4.16
C ARG A 64 17.37 -6.79 -3.15
N VAL A 65 17.23 -7.52 -2.03
CA VAL A 65 16.41 -7.06 -0.90
C VAL A 65 17.23 -6.06 -0.09
N GLY A 66 16.86 -4.78 -0.16
CA GLY A 66 17.51 -3.70 0.60
C GLY A 66 16.81 -3.38 1.92
N GLY A 67 15.62 -3.95 2.12
CA GLY A 67 14.77 -3.75 3.30
C GLY A 67 13.90 -2.49 3.21
N ALA A 68 12.92 -2.43 4.11
CA ALA A 68 11.83 -1.46 4.08
C ALA A 68 12.17 -0.18 4.86
N LEU A 69 12.86 0.77 4.22
CA LEU A 69 13.18 2.09 4.83
C LEU A 69 11.94 2.90 5.23
N ARG A 70 10.79 2.69 4.58
CA ARG A 70 9.54 3.44 4.83
C ARG A 70 8.62 2.76 5.84
N PHE A 71 8.80 1.46 6.08
CA PHE A 71 7.91 0.67 6.93
C PHE A 71 8.69 0.18 8.14
N THR A 72 8.68 0.99 9.20
CA THR A 72 9.31 0.66 10.48
C THR A 72 8.34 -0.11 11.36
N ALA A 73 8.44 -1.44 11.31
CA ALA A 73 7.63 -2.40 12.08
C ALA A 73 6.11 -2.40 11.79
N PRO A 74 5.40 -3.52 12.06
CA PRO A 74 3.94 -3.58 11.93
C PRO A 74 3.26 -2.52 12.80
N SER A 75 2.15 -1.98 12.31
CA SER A 75 1.28 -1.06 13.06
C SER A 75 0.90 -1.66 14.42
N ARG A 76 0.93 -0.82 15.47
CA ARG A 76 0.47 -1.19 16.82
C ARG A 76 -1.04 -1.06 17.01
N ALA A 77 -1.78 -0.69 15.96
CA ALA A 77 -3.21 -0.51 16.02
C ALA A 77 -3.88 -1.77 16.60
N THR A 78 -4.65 -1.59 17.66
CA THR A 78 -5.36 -2.66 18.35
C THR A 78 -6.73 -2.85 17.72
N TYR A 79 -7.18 -4.11 17.66
CA TYR A 79 -8.54 -4.40 17.21
C TYR A 79 -9.54 -4.12 18.33
N ASP A 80 -10.48 -3.20 18.07
CA ASP A 80 -11.65 -2.94 18.91
C ASP A 80 -12.92 -3.03 18.05
N PRO A 81 -13.77 -4.06 18.21
CA PRO A 81 -15.01 -4.21 17.41
C PRO A 81 -16.01 -3.07 17.58
N LYS A 82 -15.89 -2.26 18.64
CA LYS A 82 -16.73 -1.08 18.88
C LYS A 82 -16.04 0.23 18.47
N GLY A 83 -14.76 0.17 18.11
CA GLY A 83 -14.00 1.31 17.65
C GLY A 83 -14.48 1.81 16.27
N PRO A 84 -13.95 2.95 15.82
CA PRO A 84 -14.24 3.44 14.48
C PRO A 84 -13.56 2.59 13.40
N VAL A 85 -14.07 2.70 12.18
CA VAL A 85 -13.41 2.20 10.97
C VAL A 85 -12.46 3.29 10.47
N PHE A 86 -11.20 2.95 10.29
CA PHE A 86 -10.23 3.86 9.70
C PHE A 86 -10.35 3.86 8.18
N VAL A 87 -10.54 5.03 7.58
CA VAL A 87 -10.71 5.20 6.13
C VAL A 87 -9.49 5.91 5.58
N ALA A 88 -8.66 5.18 4.83
CA ALA A 88 -7.48 5.72 4.17
C ALA A 88 -7.82 6.17 2.75
N LEU A 89 -8.04 7.48 2.56
CA LEU A 89 -8.39 8.01 1.25
C LEU A 89 -7.20 7.95 0.28
N PRO A 90 -7.46 7.63 -1.01
CA PRO A 90 -6.43 7.67 -2.03
C PRO A 90 -6.12 9.10 -2.46
N PHE A 91 -5.07 9.26 -3.27
CA PHE A 91 -4.76 10.51 -3.98
C PHE A 91 -5.85 10.92 -4.99
N ASP A 92 -6.67 9.97 -5.42
CA ASP A 92 -7.71 10.17 -6.43
C ASP A 92 -8.98 10.76 -5.82
N GLY A 93 -9.25 12.03 -6.12
CA GLY A 93 -10.36 12.78 -5.54
C GLY A 93 -11.75 12.20 -5.84
N ASP A 94 -11.97 11.62 -7.02
CA ASP A 94 -13.25 11.02 -7.37
C ASP A 94 -13.49 9.73 -6.57
N VAL A 95 -12.44 8.93 -6.39
CA VAL A 95 -12.51 7.73 -5.56
C VAL A 95 -12.68 8.10 -4.09
N ALA A 96 -11.97 9.13 -3.61
CA ALA A 96 -12.15 9.65 -2.26
C ALA A 96 -13.60 10.11 -2.01
N HIS A 97 -14.19 10.84 -2.96
CA HIS A 97 -15.60 11.23 -2.91
C HIS A 97 -16.53 10.02 -2.77
N GLN A 98 -16.34 8.98 -3.61
CA GLN A 98 -17.14 7.76 -3.55
C GLN A 98 -17.00 7.01 -2.23
N MET A 99 -15.79 6.96 -1.65
CA MET A 99 -15.55 6.36 -0.34
C MET A 99 -16.29 7.10 0.77
N ILE A 100 -16.24 8.44 0.80
CA ILE A 100 -16.98 9.24 1.79
C ILE A 100 -18.49 9.07 1.62
N ALA A 101 -18.98 9.08 0.38
CA ALA A 101 -20.40 8.83 0.10
C ALA A 101 -20.84 7.41 0.52
N ALA A 102 -19.97 6.41 0.42
CA ALA A 102 -20.22 5.07 0.93
C ALA A 102 -20.27 5.05 2.47
N CYS A 103 -19.33 5.72 3.15
CA CYS A 103 -19.33 5.83 4.61
C CYS A 103 -20.60 6.51 5.13
N ARG A 104 -21.04 7.60 4.48
CA ARG A 104 -22.30 8.31 4.83
C ARG A 104 -23.54 7.42 4.71
N ARG A 105 -23.53 6.44 3.79
CA ARG A 105 -24.63 5.47 3.62
C ARG A 105 -24.59 4.34 4.64
N ALA A 106 -23.42 4.01 5.19
CA ALA A 106 -23.24 2.99 6.22
C ALA A 106 -23.60 3.53 7.63
N GLY A 107 -24.88 3.88 7.81
CA GLY A 107 -25.39 4.82 8.82
C GLY A 107 -25.35 4.42 10.29
N ALA A 108 -24.52 3.47 10.73
CA ALA A 108 -24.39 3.07 12.13
C ALA A 108 -22.94 2.97 12.64
N ARG A 109 -21.94 3.22 11.80
CA ARG A 109 -20.52 3.09 12.15
C ARG A 109 -19.86 4.44 12.27
N ALA A 110 -18.97 4.57 13.25
CA ALA A 110 -18.04 5.69 13.32
C ALA A 110 -16.89 5.47 12.34
N PHE A 111 -16.48 6.52 11.64
CA PHE A 111 -15.38 6.52 10.68
C PHE A 111 -14.36 7.60 11.06
N LEU A 112 -13.09 7.21 11.07
CA LEU A 112 -11.96 8.13 11.14
C LEU A 112 -11.31 8.18 9.76
N VAL A 113 -11.42 9.31 9.10
CA VAL A 113 -10.97 9.51 7.72
C VAL A 113 -9.64 10.22 7.73
N ARG A 114 -8.64 9.62 7.08
CA ARG A 114 -7.35 10.25 6.83
C ARG A 114 -7.15 10.46 5.35
N ASP A 115 -6.84 11.70 5.01
CA ASP A 115 -6.53 12.10 3.64
C ASP A 115 -5.20 11.55 3.15
N HIS A 116 -5.06 11.52 1.82
CA HIS A 116 -3.76 11.36 1.22
C HIS A 116 -2.93 12.66 1.37
N PRO A 117 -1.68 12.62 1.87
CA PRO A 117 -0.90 13.84 2.15
C PRO A 117 -0.71 14.80 0.96
N MET A 118 -0.70 14.26 -0.27
CA MET A 118 -0.54 15.05 -1.49
C MET A 118 -1.86 15.56 -2.09
N SER A 119 -3.01 15.03 -1.66
CA SER A 119 -4.33 15.46 -2.16
C SER A 119 -5.33 15.39 -1.02
N PRO A 120 -5.35 16.42 -0.15
CA PRO A 120 -6.38 16.55 0.86
C PRO A 120 -7.76 16.59 0.21
N TYR A 121 -8.71 15.81 0.73
CA TYR A 121 -10.08 15.79 0.23
C TYR A 121 -11.00 16.48 1.24
N PRO A 122 -11.53 17.68 0.92
CA PRO A 122 -12.37 18.41 1.87
C PRO A 122 -13.74 17.73 2.01
N PHE A 123 -14.15 17.50 3.26
CA PHE A 123 -15.52 17.13 3.60
C PHE A 123 -15.87 17.69 4.98
N ASP A 124 -17.15 17.95 5.22
CA ASP A 124 -17.60 18.37 6.54
C ASP A 124 -17.69 17.16 7.48
N ASP A 125 -17.08 17.30 8.65
CA ASP A 125 -17.23 16.38 9.75
C ASP A 125 -18.70 16.23 10.13
N THR A 126 -19.06 15.03 10.56
CA THR A 126 -20.37 14.69 11.13
C THR A 126 -20.16 13.96 12.45
N GLU A 127 -21.24 13.62 13.14
CA GLU A 127 -21.15 12.79 14.36
C GLU A 127 -20.47 11.44 14.09
N SER A 128 -20.72 10.85 12.92
CA SER A 128 -20.27 9.50 12.55
C SER A 128 -19.04 9.47 11.65
N ILE A 129 -18.61 10.60 11.06
CA ILE A 129 -17.45 10.67 10.16
C ILE A 129 -16.61 11.86 10.57
N LYS A 130 -15.38 11.60 10.98
CA LYS A 130 -14.44 12.64 11.42
C LYS A 130 -13.12 12.54 10.70
N GLN A 131 -12.52 13.67 10.37
CA GLN A 131 -11.15 13.72 9.87
C GLN A 131 -10.14 13.39 10.98
N THR A 132 -9.00 12.80 10.61
CA THR A 132 -7.87 12.56 11.50
C THR A 132 -6.54 12.74 10.77
N ASP A 133 -5.57 13.32 11.46
CA ASP A 133 -4.17 13.44 11.03
C ASP A 133 -3.31 12.25 11.50
N LYS A 134 -3.72 11.62 12.60
CA LYS A 134 -3.05 10.46 13.22
C LYS A 134 -2.90 9.31 12.21
N PRO A 135 -1.68 8.76 12.01
CA PRO A 135 -1.48 7.58 11.21
C PRO A 135 -2.13 6.34 11.83
N LEU A 136 -2.25 5.27 11.05
CA LEU A 136 -2.89 4.01 11.47
C LEU A 136 -2.33 3.48 12.81
N GLY A 137 -1.00 3.48 12.97
CA GLY A 137 -0.33 2.94 14.16
C GLY A 137 -0.48 3.76 15.44
N GLU A 138 -1.06 4.95 15.36
CA GLU A 138 -1.30 5.84 16.51
C GLU A 138 -2.78 5.86 16.94
N GLN A 139 -3.61 4.98 16.36
CA GLN A 139 -5.01 4.86 16.73
C GLN A 139 -5.16 3.96 17.97
N ASP A 140 -5.98 4.40 18.92
CA ASP A 140 -6.13 3.74 20.24
C ASP A 140 -6.93 2.41 20.17
N GLY A 141 -7.70 2.21 19.09
CA GLY A 141 -8.46 0.99 18.80
C GLY A 141 -9.34 1.16 17.57
N LEU A 142 -9.36 0.17 16.67
CA LEU A 142 -10.09 0.23 15.40
C LEU A 142 -10.94 -1.02 15.17
N ALA A 143 -12.14 -0.83 14.64
CA ALA A 143 -13.00 -1.94 14.20
C ALA A 143 -12.54 -2.53 12.86
N GLY A 144 -11.80 -1.76 12.06
CA GLY A 144 -11.19 -2.20 10.83
C GLY A 144 -10.72 -1.04 9.96
N VAL A 145 -10.30 -1.36 8.74
CA VAL A 145 -9.71 -0.40 7.80
C VAL A 145 -10.35 -0.51 6.42
N LEU A 146 -10.80 0.62 5.88
CA LEU A 146 -11.27 0.75 4.51
C LEU A 146 -10.22 1.49 3.68
N PHE A 147 -9.79 0.90 2.56
CA PHE A 147 -8.77 1.48 1.68
C PHE A 147 -9.05 1.15 0.21
N THR A 148 -8.30 1.70 -0.74
CA THR A 148 -8.39 1.33 -2.17
C THR A 148 -7.06 0.83 -2.71
N ALA A 149 -6.07 1.72 -2.78
CA ALA A 149 -4.73 1.45 -3.31
C ALA A 149 -3.63 2.12 -2.46
N THR A 150 -3.85 2.24 -1.15
CA THR A 150 -2.90 2.83 -0.20
C THR A 150 -2.16 1.76 0.58
N THR A 151 -0.90 2.03 0.96
CA THR A 151 -0.09 1.11 1.78
C THR A 151 -0.73 0.80 3.13
N VAL A 152 -1.58 1.71 3.62
CA VAL A 152 -2.34 1.57 4.87
C VAL A 152 -3.17 0.29 4.90
N GLY A 153 -3.78 -0.11 3.78
CA GLY A 153 -4.53 -1.36 3.71
C GLY A 153 -3.66 -2.60 3.91
N GLN A 154 -2.45 -2.60 3.36
CA GLN A 154 -1.49 -3.68 3.57
C GLN A 154 -1.00 -3.69 5.03
N GLU A 155 -0.68 -2.53 5.60
CA GLU A 155 -0.26 -2.41 7.01
C GLU A 155 -1.35 -2.92 7.97
N ALA A 156 -2.60 -2.54 7.72
CA ALA A 156 -3.75 -2.98 8.52
C ALA A 156 -3.95 -4.50 8.46
N ALA A 157 -3.84 -5.06 7.25
CA ALA A 157 -4.02 -6.48 7.06
C ALA A 157 -2.89 -7.29 7.73
N LEU A 158 -1.65 -6.82 7.67
CA LEU A 158 -0.51 -7.41 8.39
C LEU A 158 -0.63 -7.26 9.91
N ALA A 159 -1.30 -6.21 10.39
CA ALA A 159 -1.64 -6.04 11.80
C ALA A 159 -2.82 -6.92 12.26
N GLY A 160 -3.42 -7.71 11.35
CA GLY A 160 -4.55 -8.60 11.68
C GLY A 160 -5.88 -7.87 11.90
N LEU A 161 -6.00 -6.62 11.45
CA LEU A 161 -7.25 -5.87 11.50
C LEU A 161 -8.20 -6.31 10.38
N PRO A 162 -9.53 -6.37 10.62
CA PRO A 162 -10.50 -6.44 9.52
C PRO A 162 -10.22 -5.34 8.51
N THR A 163 -10.08 -5.71 7.25
CA THR A 163 -9.61 -4.81 6.21
C THR A 163 -10.45 -5.01 4.96
N TRP A 164 -10.92 -3.93 4.35
CA TRP A 164 -11.75 -3.96 3.14
C TRP A 164 -11.17 -3.08 2.06
N ARG A 165 -11.11 -3.61 0.84
CA ARG A 165 -10.67 -2.87 -0.33
C ARG A 165 -11.88 -2.31 -1.07
N PHE A 166 -12.06 -1.00 -1.02
CA PHE A 166 -13.12 -0.30 -1.72
C PHE A 166 -12.92 -0.39 -3.24
N ARG A 167 -14.03 -0.65 -3.93
CA ARG A 167 -14.14 -0.72 -5.39
C ARG A 167 -15.00 0.46 -5.86
N PRO A 168 -14.40 1.49 -6.47
CA PRO A 168 -15.16 2.56 -7.11
C PRO A 168 -16.01 2.02 -8.26
N GLU A 169 -17.08 2.73 -8.62
CA GLU A 169 -18.06 2.30 -9.62
C GLU A 169 -17.54 2.36 -11.05
N ASP A 170 -16.67 3.32 -11.34
CA ASP A 170 -16.24 3.73 -12.68
C ASP A 170 -14.77 3.39 -13.00
N ARG A 171 -14.07 2.68 -12.10
CA ARG A 171 -12.63 2.43 -12.22
C ARG A 171 -12.23 1.03 -11.77
N ILE A 172 -11.11 0.56 -12.30
CA ILE A 172 -10.47 -0.67 -11.83
C ILE A 172 -9.91 -0.42 -10.44
N ALA A 173 -10.48 -1.08 -9.44
CA ALA A 173 -9.88 -1.16 -8.12
C ALA A 173 -8.62 -2.03 -8.19
N MET A 174 -7.44 -1.41 -8.27
CA MET A 174 -6.18 -2.13 -8.31
C MET A 174 -5.98 -2.91 -7.01
N ASN A 175 -5.84 -4.24 -7.11
CA ASN A 175 -5.35 -5.04 -6.01
C ASN A 175 -3.83 -4.85 -5.87
N ILE A 176 -3.47 -3.98 -4.93
CA ILE A 176 -2.08 -3.67 -4.58
C ILE A 176 -1.48 -4.67 -3.58
N LEU A 177 -2.26 -5.63 -3.08
CA LEU A 177 -1.78 -6.57 -2.09
C LEU A 177 -0.82 -7.60 -2.70
N PRO A 178 0.20 -8.02 -1.93
CA PRO A 178 1.10 -9.08 -2.32
C PRO A 178 0.38 -10.45 -2.38
N ASP A 179 1.03 -11.41 -3.01
CA ASP A 179 0.53 -12.78 -3.06
C ASP A 179 0.39 -13.39 -1.66
N GLY A 180 -0.68 -14.16 -1.46
CA GLY A 180 -0.98 -14.80 -0.16
C GLY A 180 -1.75 -13.92 0.83
N LEU A 181 -1.88 -12.61 0.55
CA LEU A 181 -2.73 -11.72 1.33
C LEU A 181 -3.99 -11.38 0.53
N ASP A 182 -5.14 -11.77 1.05
CA ASP A 182 -6.43 -11.46 0.45
C ASP A 182 -7.32 -10.72 1.44
N VAL A 183 -8.03 -9.71 0.93
CA VAL A 183 -8.97 -8.90 1.71
C VAL A 183 -10.24 -8.70 0.88
N PRO A 184 -11.42 -8.74 1.51
CA PRO A 184 -12.68 -8.56 0.81
C PRO A 184 -12.73 -7.23 0.06
N ALA A 185 -13.16 -7.29 -1.21
CA ALA A 185 -13.48 -6.10 -1.98
C ALA A 185 -14.93 -5.67 -1.68
N VAL A 186 -15.12 -4.38 -1.38
CA VAL A 186 -16.44 -3.81 -1.05
C VAL A 186 -16.76 -2.65 -1.97
N SER A 187 -18.04 -2.40 -2.21
CA SER A 187 -18.53 -1.23 -2.93
C SER A 187 -19.38 -0.38 -2.00
N ALA A 188 -19.87 0.75 -2.48
CA ALA A 188 -20.89 1.52 -1.78
C ALA A 188 -22.11 0.69 -1.31
N LEU A 189 -22.52 -0.29 -2.12
CA LEU A 189 -23.71 -1.10 -1.86
C LEU A 189 -23.46 -2.22 -0.84
N THR A 190 -22.23 -2.72 -0.77
CA THR A 190 -21.87 -3.90 0.04
C THR A 190 -21.06 -3.55 1.28
N LEU A 191 -20.72 -2.27 1.49
CA LEU A 191 -19.91 -1.83 2.62
C LEU A 191 -20.59 -2.14 3.96
N GLN A 192 -21.87 -1.81 4.12
CA GLN A 192 -22.59 -2.03 5.37
C GLN A 192 -22.58 -3.50 5.79
N GLU A 193 -22.92 -4.41 4.87
CA GLU A 193 -22.91 -5.85 5.11
C GLU A 193 -21.53 -6.35 5.56
N ALA A 194 -20.47 -5.85 4.90
CA ALA A 194 -19.10 -6.23 5.23
C ALA A 194 -18.64 -5.68 6.60
N LEU A 195 -19.13 -4.50 7.00
CA LEU A 195 -18.88 -3.91 8.32
C LEU A 195 -19.59 -4.68 9.43
N ASP A 196 -20.76 -5.25 9.16
CA ASP A 196 -21.52 -6.05 10.11
C ASP A 196 -20.98 -7.48 10.24
N ASN A 197 -20.25 -7.96 9.23
CA ASN A 197 -19.63 -9.28 9.19
C ASN A 197 -18.12 -9.17 8.97
N PRO A 198 -17.35 -8.59 9.91
CA PRO A 198 -15.93 -8.35 9.72
C PRO A 198 -15.16 -9.66 9.63
N VAL A 199 -14.39 -9.82 8.56
CA VAL A 199 -13.45 -10.92 8.38
C VAL A 199 -12.04 -10.41 8.68
N LYS A 200 -11.36 -11.06 9.63
CA LYS A 200 -9.94 -10.80 9.87
C LYS A 200 -9.12 -11.49 8.79
N PRO A 201 -8.12 -10.82 8.20
CA PRO A 201 -7.19 -11.47 7.31
C PRO A 201 -6.42 -12.57 8.05
N GLY A 202 -6.01 -13.60 7.31
CA GLY A 202 -5.12 -14.62 7.85
C GLY A 202 -3.82 -14.00 8.37
N ILE A 203 -3.18 -14.66 9.34
CA ILE A 203 -1.88 -14.21 9.84
C ILE A 203 -0.85 -14.45 8.74
N VAL A 204 -0.26 -13.35 8.26
CA VAL A 204 0.87 -13.37 7.33
C VAL A 204 2.09 -12.86 8.07
N ALA A 205 3.18 -13.64 8.06
CA ALA A 205 4.39 -13.26 8.74
C ALA A 205 5.00 -12.01 8.07
N PRO A 206 5.16 -10.87 8.76
CA PRO A 206 5.60 -9.61 8.14
C PRO A 206 6.90 -9.74 7.34
N GLU A 207 7.80 -10.62 7.75
CA GLU A 207 9.08 -10.92 7.09
C GLU A 207 8.94 -11.50 5.68
N THR A 208 7.79 -12.08 5.33
CA THR A 208 7.53 -12.52 3.95
C THR A 208 7.22 -11.34 3.03
N MET A 209 6.91 -10.17 3.58
CA MET A 209 6.51 -8.97 2.84
C MET A 209 7.59 -7.89 2.90
N PHE A 210 8.08 -7.60 4.09
CA PHE A 210 9.07 -6.56 4.36
C PHE A 210 10.30 -7.18 5.00
N ALA A 211 11.48 -6.70 4.63
CA ALA A 211 12.73 -7.10 5.26
C ALA A 211 13.30 -5.94 6.10
N SER A 212 14.07 -6.30 7.13
CA SER A 212 14.92 -5.34 7.84
C SER A 212 15.89 -4.66 6.85
N VAL A 213 16.19 -3.39 7.11
CA VAL A 213 17.10 -2.60 6.29
C VAL A 213 18.52 -3.17 6.38
N VAL A 214 19.15 -3.40 5.22
CA VAL A 214 20.52 -3.93 5.13
C VAL A 214 21.47 -2.77 4.83
N MET A 215 21.89 -2.02 5.86
CA MET A 215 22.66 -0.78 5.66
C MET A 215 23.99 -0.98 4.94
N ASP A 216 24.68 -2.10 5.16
CA ASP A 216 25.94 -2.41 4.46
C ASP A 216 25.74 -2.48 2.95
N LEU A 217 24.61 -3.03 2.49
CA LEU A 217 24.25 -3.08 1.08
C LEU A 217 23.99 -1.68 0.52
N TRP A 218 23.30 -0.82 1.28
CA TRP A 218 23.09 0.57 0.88
C TRP A 218 24.41 1.31 0.75
N GLN A 219 25.33 1.13 1.70
CA GLN A 219 26.65 1.73 1.67
C GLN A 219 27.49 1.21 0.49
N GLU A 220 27.49 -0.10 0.26
CA GLU A 220 28.17 -0.76 -0.88
C GLU A 220 27.77 -0.13 -2.21
N LEU A 221 26.48 0.14 -2.41
CA LEU A 221 25.93 0.60 -3.67
C LEU A 221 25.99 2.12 -3.87
N LEU A 222 26.02 2.90 -2.79
CA LEU A 222 26.01 4.37 -2.83
C LEU A 222 27.40 5.00 -2.66
N THR A 223 28.40 4.23 -2.23
CA THR A 223 29.78 4.71 -2.18
C THR A 223 30.40 4.62 -3.58
N ALA A 224 31.10 5.67 -4.02
CA ALA A 224 31.84 5.65 -5.27
C ALA A 224 32.95 4.58 -5.18
N HIS A 225 33.04 3.74 -6.21
CA HIS A 225 34.18 2.86 -6.40
C HIS A 225 35.01 3.48 -7.52
N ASP A 226 36.26 3.83 -7.20
CA ASP A 226 37.24 4.40 -8.14
C ASP A 226 37.64 3.39 -9.24
#